data_AF-A0A0P9DJ93-F1
#
_entry.id   AF-A0A0P9DJ93-F1
#
_cell.length_a   1.000
_cell.length_b   1.000
_cell.length_c   1.000
_cell.angle_alpha   90.00
_cell.angle_beta   90.00
_cell.angle_gamma   90.00
#
_symmetry.space_group_name_H-M   'P 1'
#
loop_
_entity.id
_entity.type
_entity.pdbx_description
1 polymer ?
#
loop_
_entity_poly.entity_id
_entity_poly.type
_entity_poly.pdbx_seq_one_letter_code
_entity_poly.pdbx_strand_id
1 'polypeptide(L)'
;MKNHRIRLRHTVGGLVAGILLALASGAPAQAEEPSVPLQLPSFPVQVNGLKIDNERSPYPALMYKNVVYLPVKPFADTLGLEVAWDAASGLKISRRERPSGIQPTAESKDKASVSRRYEAVLPGYPIEVNGKSVNNAGEPYPLLLVDNVSYLPMTWRFTHNEFGWRTDWSPQEGFQLTTEQQKVLHRIIAEDTEALYVEAESNRMLKVNKDLNGAPSPINDRAKAGVNQLAEKRKPGVPFAGEPKQTAVRLGDSVYYDNIELMSLKPILEKAAAFYESQTEYENKGLELQSKIMKLDGRTALAVISISSFLHIPAPYTPYTHETFILRDGKASPVPDLTQVPTRVVRNTDGSFWIASEAADRMTSRTPNVYGQLALLDASGQLHGMNTKLGEKDIDLLASTADGLTVKGYSDRFKAYTDSFIPLDAEERETYYHLDLLGKETRLFLYKGAGRGYVDSKGHIYVVDRQVNRISDLTSGQSRMWWDYELKP
;
A
#
# COMPACT_ATOMS: atom_id res chain seq x y z
N MET A 1 5.27 -23.01 108.42
CA MET A 1 4.64 -22.27 109.54
C MET A 1 3.47 -21.45 109.02
N LYS A 2 2.32 -21.49 109.74
CA LYS A 2 1.02 -20.81 109.51
C LYS A 2 0.15 -21.41 108.38
N ASN A 3 -0.81 -22.29 108.71
CA ASN A 3 -2.19 -22.05 109.23
C ASN A 3 -3.17 -21.62 108.12
N HIS A 4 -4.07 -22.48 107.63
CA HIS A 4 -5.43 -22.76 108.14
C HIS A 4 -6.37 -21.53 108.18
N ARG A 5 -7.44 -21.56 107.35
CA ARG A 5 -8.88 -21.52 107.71
C ARG A 5 -9.73 -21.05 106.51
N ILE A 6 -10.64 -21.87 105.99
CA ILE A 6 -12.08 -22.09 106.34
C ILE A 6 -13.04 -21.12 105.62
N ARG A 7 -14.08 -21.77 105.08
CA ARG A 7 -15.22 -21.39 104.23
C ARG A 7 -16.30 -20.49 104.89
N LEU A 8 -17.28 -20.14 104.03
CA LEU A 8 -18.74 -19.90 104.22
C LEU A 8 -19.13 -18.39 104.31
N ARG A 9 -20.16 -17.83 103.63
CA ARG A 9 -21.35 -18.37 102.92
C ARG A 9 -22.12 -17.28 102.12
N HIS A 10 -22.80 -17.73 101.04
CA HIS A 10 -24.08 -17.32 100.38
C HIS A 10 -24.37 -15.83 100.09
N THR A 11 -24.90 -15.40 98.94
CA THR A 11 -26.12 -15.84 98.21
C THR A 11 -26.14 -15.49 96.70
N VAL A 12 -26.72 -16.41 95.90
CA VAL A 12 -27.58 -16.33 94.67
C VAL A 12 -27.76 -14.94 94.00
N GLY A 13 -27.76 -14.75 92.66
CA GLY A 13 -27.77 -15.64 91.50
C GLY A 13 -27.78 -14.83 90.19
N GLY A 14 -27.69 -15.49 89.03
CA GLY A 14 -27.83 -14.82 87.73
C GLY A 14 -27.05 -15.49 86.59
N LEU A 15 -27.76 -16.35 85.87
CA LEU A 15 -27.43 -17.11 84.65
C LEU A 15 -26.80 -16.25 83.53
N VAL A 16 -25.65 -16.64 82.95
CA VAL A 16 -25.36 -16.66 81.49
C VAL A 16 -24.15 -17.58 81.24
N ALA A 17 -24.34 -18.58 80.37
CA ALA A 17 -23.33 -19.54 79.95
C ALA A 17 -22.33 -18.91 78.96
N GLY A 18 -21.04 -19.19 79.17
CA GLY A 18 -19.97 -18.78 78.27
C GLY A 18 -19.80 -19.75 77.09
N ILE A 19 -19.66 -19.18 75.89
CA ILE A 19 -18.96 -19.80 74.77
C ILE A 19 -17.95 -18.76 74.27
N LEU A 20 -16.67 -19.05 74.53
CA LEU A 20 -15.53 -18.49 73.81
C LEU A 20 -15.44 -19.20 72.46
N LEU A 21 -15.90 -18.54 71.39
CA LEU A 21 -15.52 -18.93 70.02
C LEU A 21 -14.54 -17.88 69.49
N ALA A 22 -13.33 -18.34 69.21
CA ALA A 22 -12.28 -17.56 68.59
C ALA A 22 -12.72 -17.04 67.21
N LEU A 23 -12.69 -15.73 67.05
CA LEU A 23 -12.73 -15.04 65.76
C LEU A 23 -11.42 -15.35 65.02
N ALA A 24 -11.42 -16.40 64.21
CA ALA A 24 -10.42 -16.58 63.16
C ALA A 24 -10.81 -15.67 61.99
N SER A 25 -10.06 -14.59 61.81
CA SER A 25 -10.18 -13.67 60.69
C SER A 25 -9.96 -14.41 59.38
N GLY A 26 -11.04 -14.65 58.64
CA GLY A 26 -10.97 -15.09 57.26
C GLY A 26 -10.40 -13.96 56.39
N ALA A 27 -9.10 -14.02 56.10
CA ALA A 27 -8.60 -13.43 54.86
C ALA A 27 -9.12 -14.31 53.72
N PRO A 28 -9.74 -13.75 52.65
CA PRO A 28 -10.07 -14.56 51.49
C PRO A 28 -8.77 -15.11 50.92
N ALA A 29 -8.64 -16.43 50.88
CA ALA A 29 -7.64 -17.10 50.06
C ALA A 29 -7.96 -16.73 48.60
N GLN A 30 -7.15 -15.86 48.02
CA GLN A 30 -7.17 -15.60 46.59
C GLN A 30 -6.74 -16.90 45.92
N ALA A 31 -7.68 -17.60 45.26
CA ALA A 31 -7.37 -18.81 44.52
C ALA A 31 -6.29 -18.47 43.49
N GLU A 32 -5.12 -19.11 43.60
CA GLU A 32 -4.11 -19.05 42.54
C GLU A 32 -4.75 -19.61 41.28
N GLU A 33 -4.79 -18.80 40.23
CA GLU A 33 -5.24 -19.28 38.93
C GLU A 33 -4.31 -20.41 38.47
N PRO A 34 -4.85 -21.51 37.95
CA PRO A 34 -4.04 -22.65 37.54
C PRO A 34 -3.06 -22.22 36.46
N SER A 35 -1.77 -22.47 36.70
CA SER A 35 -0.73 -22.18 35.72
C SER A 35 -0.84 -23.12 34.52
N VAL A 36 -0.57 -22.61 33.32
CA VAL A 36 -0.54 -23.39 32.08
C VAL A 36 0.90 -23.55 31.60
N PRO A 37 1.34 -24.78 31.24
CA PRO A 37 2.68 -25.00 30.75
C PRO A 37 2.83 -24.46 29.32
N LEU A 38 3.95 -23.80 29.06
CA LEU A 38 4.34 -23.26 27.76
C LEU A 38 5.58 -23.96 27.22
N GLN A 39 5.76 -23.90 25.90
CA GLN A 39 6.90 -24.51 25.21
C GLN A 39 7.67 -23.47 24.40
N LEU A 40 8.95 -23.72 24.15
CA LEU A 40 9.67 -22.98 23.12
C LEU A 40 9.21 -23.46 21.73
N PRO A 41 9.12 -22.58 20.72
CA PRO A 41 8.92 -23.00 19.33
C PRO A 41 10.02 -23.96 18.89
N SER A 42 9.65 -25.07 18.24
CA SER A 42 10.59 -26.03 17.63
C SER A 42 11.08 -25.58 16.25
N PHE A 43 10.74 -24.36 15.85
CA PHE A 43 11.04 -23.74 14.56
C PHE A 43 11.49 -22.29 14.77
N PRO A 44 12.23 -21.70 13.81
CA PRO A 44 12.63 -20.30 13.90
C PRO A 44 11.40 -19.37 13.97
N VAL A 45 11.52 -18.33 14.79
CA VAL A 45 10.53 -17.24 14.86
C VAL A 45 11.24 -15.96 14.43
N GLN A 46 10.68 -15.28 13.44
CA GLN A 46 11.21 -14.05 12.88
C GLN A 46 10.24 -12.90 13.04
N VAL A 47 10.76 -11.75 13.46
CA VAL A 47 10.00 -10.49 13.50
C VAL A 47 10.82 -9.44 12.75
N ASN A 48 10.22 -8.84 11.72
CA ASN A 48 10.86 -7.87 10.84
C ASN A 48 12.23 -8.35 10.32
N GLY A 49 12.27 -9.61 9.88
CA GLY A 49 13.43 -10.26 9.27
C GLY A 49 14.53 -10.68 10.23
N LEU A 50 14.35 -10.48 11.53
CA LEU A 50 15.30 -10.93 12.54
C LEU A 50 14.79 -12.16 13.27
N LYS A 51 15.64 -13.19 13.33
CA LYS A 51 15.43 -14.41 14.13
C LYS A 51 15.54 -14.08 15.61
N ILE A 52 14.50 -14.43 16.37
CA ILE A 52 14.51 -14.33 17.83
C ILE A 52 15.37 -15.47 18.38
N ASP A 53 16.34 -15.13 19.23
CA ASP A 53 17.14 -16.11 19.97
C ASP A 53 16.35 -16.62 21.19
N ASN A 54 15.46 -17.57 20.93
CA ASN A 54 14.60 -18.16 21.96
C ASN A 54 15.38 -18.91 23.06
N GLU A 55 16.64 -19.31 22.81
CA GLU A 55 17.44 -20.07 23.77
C GLU A 55 18.13 -19.19 24.83
N ARG A 56 18.34 -17.90 24.50
CA ARG A 56 19.09 -16.96 25.34
C ARG A 56 18.29 -15.74 25.78
N SER A 57 17.15 -15.47 25.14
CA SER A 57 16.30 -14.34 25.49
C SER A 57 15.64 -14.53 26.87
N PRO A 58 15.64 -13.51 27.76
CA PRO A 58 14.83 -13.52 28.98
C PRO A 58 13.33 -13.47 28.67
N TYR A 59 12.95 -13.05 27.46
CA TYR A 59 11.59 -12.96 26.98
C TYR A 59 11.48 -13.63 25.59
N PRO A 60 11.64 -14.97 25.52
CA PRO A 60 11.63 -15.68 24.24
C PRO A 60 10.22 -15.68 23.63
N ALA A 61 10.10 -16.03 22.35
CA ALA A 61 8.82 -16.45 21.83
C ALA A 61 8.39 -17.77 22.50
N LEU A 62 7.10 -17.89 22.82
CA LEU A 62 6.53 -19.07 23.48
C LEU A 62 5.42 -19.68 22.64
N MET A 63 5.09 -20.94 22.93
CA MET A 63 4.03 -21.69 22.27
C MET A 63 2.97 -22.11 23.28
N TYR A 64 1.71 -21.84 22.95
CA TYR A 64 0.54 -22.36 23.65
C TYR A 64 -0.51 -22.79 22.63
N LYS A 65 -1.02 -24.02 22.75
CA LYS A 65 -1.98 -24.61 21.81
C LYS A 65 -1.58 -24.43 20.33
N ASN A 66 -0.30 -24.66 20.02
CA ASN A 66 0.28 -24.50 18.67
C ASN A 66 0.25 -23.08 18.09
N VAL A 67 0.05 -22.05 18.92
CA VAL A 67 0.12 -20.64 18.53
C VAL A 67 1.37 -20.01 19.13
N VAL A 68 2.06 -19.18 18.34
CA VAL A 68 3.22 -18.38 18.78
C VAL A 68 2.72 -17.21 19.63
N TYR A 69 3.38 -16.97 20.75
CA TYR A 69 3.14 -15.87 21.66
C TYR A 69 4.39 -15.00 21.77
N LEU A 70 4.23 -13.69 21.60
CA LEU A 70 5.31 -12.72 21.73
C LEU A 70 5.12 -11.83 22.98
N PRO A 71 6.21 -11.50 23.69
CA PRO A 71 6.13 -10.64 24.86
C PRO A 71 5.89 -9.19 24.46
N VAL A 72 4.78 -8.62 24.93
CA VAL A 72 4.24 -7.34 24.45
C VAL A 72 5.19 -6.18 24.74
N LYS A 73 5.50 -5.92 26.02
CA LYS A 73 6.30 -4.77 26.42
C LYS A 73 7.75 -4.83 25.91
N PRO A 74 8.46 -5.98 26.00
CA PRO A 74 9.81 -6.11 25.45
C PRO A 74 9.89 -5.92 23.93
N PHE A 75 8.84 -6.29 23.18
CA PHE A 75 8.81 -6.14 21.72
C PHE A 75 8.01 -4.92 21.24
N ALA A 76 7.54 -4.05 22.14
CA ALA A 76 6.62 -2.97 21.80
C ALA A 76 7.14 -2.08 20.67
N ASP A 77 8.42 -1.68 20.74
CA ASP A 77 9.06 -0.87 19.68
C ASP A 77 9.14 -1.62 18.35
N THR A 78 9.63 -2.87 18.36
CA THR A 78 9.75 -3.72 17.16
C THR A 78 8.40 -4.00 16.52
N LEU A 79 7.36 -4.16 17.31
CA LEU A 79 6.00 -4.42 16.84
C LEU A 79 5.23 -3.15 16.45
N GLY A 80 5.81 -1.96 16.69
CA GLY A 80 5.13 -0.69 16.41
C GLY A 80 3.94 -0.45 17.34
N LEU A 81 4.02 -0.90 18.60
CA LEU A 81 2.97 -0.80 19.61
C LEU A 81 3.25 0.31 20.64
N GLU A 82 2.19 0.96 21.08
CA GLU A 82 2.12 1.69 22.33
C GLU A 82 1.53 0.77 23.39
N VAL A 83 2.20 0.69 24.54
CA VAL A 83 1.82 -0.20 25.64
C VAL A 83 1.77 0.61 26.92
N ALA A 84 0.60 0.72 27.51
CA ALA A 84 0.38 1.37 28.79
C ALA A 84 -0.17 0.36 29.80
N TRP A 85 0.22 0.54 31.07
CA TRP A 85 -0.33 -0.24 32.16
C TRP A 85 -0.50 0.65 33.38
N ASP A 86 -1.67 0.58 34.01
CA ASP A 86 -1.91 1.14 35.34
C ASP A 86 -2.88 0.25 36.12
N ALA A 87 -2.83 0.34 37.45
CA ALA A 87 -3.60 -0.56 38.31
C ALA A 87 -5.13 -0.40 38.20
N ALA A 88 -5.61 0.77 37.74
CA ALA A 88 -7.04 1.05 37.63
C ALA A 88 -7.61 0.64 36.26
N SER A 89 -6.88 0.93 35.18
CA SER A 89 -7.33 0.71 33.80
C SER A 89 -6.80 -0.59 33.18
N GLY A 90 -5.86 -1.27 33.84
CA GLY A 90 -5.25 -2.50 33.34
C GLY A 90 -4.26 -2.28 32.20
N LEU A 91 -4.16 -3.24 31.29
CA LEU A 91 -3.24 -3.22 30.15
C LEU A 91 -3.92 -2.62 28.92
N LYS A 92 -3.27 -1.63 28.31
CA LYS A 92 -3.68 -1.05 27.03
C LYS A 92 -2.60 -1.27 25.99
N ILE A 93 -3.00 -1.79 24.83
CA ILE A 93 -2.13 -2.02 23.67
C ILE A 93 -2.75 -1.30 22.48
N SER A 94 -2.03 -0.38 21.86
CA SER A 94 -2.47 0.32 20.66
C SER A 94 -1.40 0.28 19.58
N ARG A 95 -1.83 0.31 18.31
CA ARG A 95 -0.91 0.58 17.21
C ARG A 95 -0.38 2.01 17.32
N ARG A 96 0.91 2.22 17.07
CA ARG A 96 1.47 3.57 16.88
C ARG A 96 0.86 4.21 15.63
N GLU A 97 0.80 5.54 15.62
CA GLU A 97 0.34 6.28 14.43
C GLU A 97 1.32 6.18 13.25
N ARG A 98 2.63 6.07 13.52
CA ARG A 98 3.69 5.92 12.51
C ARG A 98 4.72 4.88 12.95
N PRO A 99 4.36 3.59 12.95
CA PRO A 99 5.33 2.55 13.24
C PRO A 99 6.43 2.58 12.17
N SER A 100 7.66 2.27 12.58
CA SER A 100 8.73 1.93 11.66
C SER A 100 9.17 0.52 12.04
N GLY A 101 9.56 -0.28 11.06
CA GLY A 101 10.25 -1.53 11.32
C GLY A 101 11.55 -1.22 12.05
N ILE A 102 11.53 -1.28 13.38
CA ILE A 102 12.73 -1.16 14.19
C ILE A 102 13.36 -2.53 14.24
N GLN A 103 14.66 -2.58 13.98
CA GLN A 103 15.46 -3.77 14.17
C GLN A 103 15.37 -4.18 15.65
N PRO A 104 14.81 -5.35 16.01
CA PRO A 104 14.90 -5.82 17.38
C PRO A 104 16.36 -5.87 17.83
N THR A 105 16.63 -5.41 19.06
CA THR A 105 17.98 -5.42 19.62
C THR A 105 18.48 -6.86 19.67
N ALA A 106 19.58 -7.15 18.98
CA ALA A 106 20.27 -8.43 19.11
C ALA A 106 20.71 -8.59 20.58
N GLU A 107 20.18 -9.59 21.25
CA GLU A 107 20.58 -9.87 22.63
C GLU A 107 22.05 -10.30 22.69
N SER A 108 22.75 -9.94 23.77
CA SER A 108 24.16 -10.28 23.90
C SER A 108 24.37 -11.79 23.89
N LYS A 109 25.37 -12.25 23.13
CA LYS A 109 25.74 -13.67 23.02
C LYS A 109 26.26 -14.26 24.33
N ASP A 110 26.48 -13.44 25.35
CA ASP A 110 27.10 -13.81 26.62
C ASP A 110 26.11 -14.30 27.69
N LYS A 111 24.80 -14.34 27.39
CA LYS A 111 23.81 -14.91 28.31
C LYS A 111 23.81 -16.45 28.21
N ALA A 112 24.08 -17.12 29.33
CA ALA A 112 24.03 -18.57 29.43
C ALA A 112 22.62 -19.11 29.14
N SER A 113 22.54 -20.26 28.47
CA SER A 113 21.29 -21.00 28.26
C SER A 113 20.64 -21.32 29.59
N VAL A 114 19.38 -20.90 29.76
CA VAL A 114 18.59 -21.24 30.94
C VAL A 114 17.61 -22.31 30.50
N SER A 115 17.82 -23.55 30.96
CA SER A 115 16.76 -24.57 30.92
C SER A 115 15.66 -24.12 31.89
N ARG A 116 14.72 -23.32 31.39
CA ARG A 116 13.61 -22.74 32.16
C ARG A 116 12.31 -23.44 31.79
N ARG A 117 11.52 -23.78 32.80
CA ARG A 117 10.10 -24.11 32.59
C ARG A 117 9.32 -22.81 32.51
N TYR A 118 8.51 -22.66 31.47
CA TYR A 118 7.67 -21.48 31.27
C TYR A 118 6.25 -21.83 31.68
N GLU A 119 5.73 -21.09 32.66
CA GLU A 119 4.37 -21.21 33.13
C GLU A 119 3.67 -19.86 32.97
N ALA A 120 2.41 -19.90 32.55
CA ALA A 120 1.58 -18.72 32.40
C ALA A 120 0.36 -18.77 33.31
N VAL A 121 -0.14 -17.60 33.70
CA VAL A 121 -1.48 -17.44 34.30
C VAL A 121 -2.31 -16.50 33.42
N LEU A 122 -3.64 -16.48 33.61
CA LEU A 122 -4.44 -15.46 32.93
C LEU A 122 -4.27 -14.13 33.68
N PRO A 123 -4.10 -13.02 32.95
CA PRO A 123 -4.17 -11.69 33.54
C PRO A 123 -5.53 -11.46 34.23
N GLY A 124 -5.50 -11.22 35.54
CA GLY A 124 -6.69 -10.85 36.34
C GLY A 124 -7.11 -9.38 36.24
N TYR A 125 -6.59 -8.64 35.25
CA TYR A 125 -6.85 -7.20 35.06
C TYR A 125 -7.49 -6.91 33.68
N PRO A 126 -8.19 -5.78 33.52
CA PRO A 126 -8.77 -5.38 32.24
C PRO A 126 -7.72 -5.27 31.13
N ILE A 127 -8.10 -5.63 29.90
CA ILE A 127 -7.25 -5.53 28.72
C ILE A 127 -8.00 -4.76 27.63
N GLU A 128 -7.33 -3.79 27.03
CA GLU A 128 -7.81 -3.01 25.90
C GLU A 128 -6.83 -3.13 24.73
N VAL A 129 -7.35 -3.38 23.52
CA VAL A 129 -6.58 -3.41 22.28
C VAL A 129 -7.19 -2.43 21.29
N ASN A 130 -6.41 -1.44 20.84
CA ASN A 130 -6.85 -0.37 19.94
C ASN A 130 -8.17 0.30 20.36
N GLY A 131 -8.32 0.64 21.64
CA GLY A 131 -9.54 1.27 22.15
C GLY A 131 -10.67 0.29 22.49
N LYS A 132 -10.52 -1.01 22.22
CA LYS A 132 -11.56 -2.03 22.41
C LYS A 132 -11.26 -2.90 23.62
N SER A 133 -12.22 -3.02 24.54
CA SER A 133 -12.13 -3.96 25.66
C SER A 133 -12.10 -5.41 25.17
N VAL A 134 -11.22 -6.23 25.75
CA VAL A 134 -11.04 -7.64 25.42
C VAL A 134 -11.56 -8.51 26.55
N ASN A 135 -12.53 -9.39 26.25
CA ASN A 135 -12.94 -10.45 27.17
C ASN A 135 -11.89 -11.59 27.16
N ASN A 136 -10.77 -11.37 27.84
CA ASN A 136 -9.60 -12.26 27.76
C ASN A 136 -9.90 -13.69 28.19
N ALA A 137 -10.68 -13.89 29.25
CA ALA A 137 -11.03 -15.24 29.74
C ALA A 137 -11.90 -16.03 28.75
N GLY A 138 -12.63 -15.34 27.87
CA GLY A 138 -13.44 -15.95 26.82
C GLY A 138 -12.66 -16.25 25.53
N GLU A 139 -11.40 -15.84 25.43
CA GLU A 139 -10.60 -16.05 24.23
C GLU A 139 -10.14 -17.52 24.10
N PRO A 140 -10.19 -18.12 22.90
CA PRO A 140 -9.61 -19.45 22.68
C PRO A 140 -8.09 -19.46 22.90
N TYR A 141 -7.46 -18.33 22.58
CA TYR A 141 -6.05 -18.01 22.76
C TYR A 141 -5.97 -16.69 23.55
N PRO A 142 -6.08 -16.73 24.89
CA PRO A 142 -6.04 -15.54 25.72
C PRO A 142 -4.63 -14.95 25.74
N LEU A 143 -4.52 -13.66 26.05
CA LEU A 143 -3.26 -13.08 26.51
C LEU A 143 -2.84 -13.77 27.80
N LEU A 144 -1.55 -14.04 27.91
CA LEU A 144 -0.97 -14.79 29.03
C LEU A 144 -0.02 -13.89 29.82
N LEU A 145 0.11 -14.14 31.11
CA LEU A 145 1.11 -13.51 31.96
C LEU A 145 2.19 -14.53 32.32
N VAL A 146 3.43 -14.28 31.89
CA VAL A 146 4.60 -15.11 32.20
C VAL A 146 5.60 -14.22 32.91
N ASP A 147 5.95 -14.55 34.15
CA ASP A 147 6.89 -13.77 34.97
C ASP A 147 6.58 -12.25 34.99
N ASN A 148 5.29 -11.90 35.15
CA ASN A 148 4.77 -10.53 35.11
C ASN A 148 4.93 -9.79 33.78
N VAL A 149 5.19 -10.51 32.67
CA VAL A 149 5.20 -9.96 31.32
C VAL A 149 3.99 -10.50 30.55
N SER A 150 3.24 -9.59 29.93
CA SER A 150 2.11 -9.97 29.08
C SER A 150 2.59 -10.50 27.73
N TYR A 151 2.06 -11.64 27.32
CA TYR A 151 2.32 -12.30 26.04
C TYR A 151 1.05 -12.27 25.19
N LEU A 152 1.19 -11.78 23.96
CA LEU A 152 0.11 -11.66 22.99
C LEU A 152 0.15 -12.85 22.02
N PRO A 153 -1.00 -13.51 21.75
CA PRO A 153 -1.06 -14.58 20.76
C PRO A 153 -0.96 -14.01 19.34
N MET A 154 -0.10 -14.59 18.52
CA MET A 154 0.03 -14.27 17.10
C MET A 154 -1.06 -14.95 16.25
N THR A 155 -2.32 -14.78 16.66
CA THR A 155 -3.50 -15.25 15.90
C THR A 155 -3.90 -14.21 14.85
N TRP A 156 -4.60 -14.65 13.81
CA TRP A 156 -5.16 -13.77 12.76
C TRP A 156 -5.95 -12.59 13.33
N ARG A 157 -6.72 -12.82 14.40
CA ARG A 157 -7.44 -11.74 15.08
C ARG A 157 -6.52 -10.61 15.51
N PHE A 158 -5.42 -10.91 16.21
CA PHE A 158 -4.53 -9.87 16.69
C PHE A 158 -3.62 -9.37 15.59
N THR A 159 -2.89 -10.27 14.92
CA THR A 159 -1.89 -9.87 13.92
C THR A 159 -2.54 -9.13 12.77
N HIS A 160 -3.60 -9.67 12.18
CA HIS A 160 -4.23 -9.10 11.00
C HIS A 160 -5.36 -8.14 11.35
N ASN A 161 -6.41 -8.57 12.06
CA ASN A 161 -7.61 -7.72 12.25
C ASN A 161 -7.34 -6.50 13.14
N GLU A 162 -6.55 -6.65 14.20
CA GLU A 162 -6.27 -5.55 15.13
C GLU A 162 -5.04 -4.74 14.70
N PHE A 163 -3.95 -5.37 14.27
CA PHE A 163 -2.69 -4.65 14.02
C PHE A 163 -2.28 -4.53 12.54
N GLY A 164 -2.98 -5.16 11.60
CA GLY A 164 -2.67 -5.09 10.17
C GLY A 164 -1.33 -5.71 9.77
N TRP A 165 -0.72 -6.53 10.63
CA TRP A 165 0.53 -7.22 10.37
C TRP A 165 0.32 -8.44 9.47
N ARG A 166 1.38 -8.81 8.76
CA ARG A 166 1.42 -10.01 7.93
C ARG A 166 2.17 -11.13 8.65
N THR A 167 1.59 -12.32 8.64
CA THR A 167 2.26 -13.55 9.06
C THR A 167 2.53 -14.45 7.86
N ASP A 168 3.71 -15.06 7.84
CA ASP A 168 4.14 -16.00 6.82
C ASP A 168 4.74 -17.25 7.50
N TRP A 169 4.73 -18.38 6.79
CA TRP A 169 5.38 -19.61 7.25
C TRP A 169 6.12 -20.29 6.10
N SER A 170 7.33 -20.78 6.36
CA SER A 170 8.00 -21.72 5.47
C SER A 170 8.78 -22.79 6.27
N PRO A 171 9.08 -23.96 5.68
CA PRO A 171 9.83 -25.00 6.39
C PRO A 171 11.25 -24.55 6.77
N GLN A 172 11.86 -23.66 5.97
CA GLN A 172 13.23 -23.19 6.20
C GLN A 172 13.28 -22.02 7.18
N GLU A 173 12.34 -21.08 7.07
CA GLU A 173 12.37 -19.82 7.82
C GLU A 173 11.45 -19.81 9.05
N GLY A 174 10.59 -20.81 9.20
CA GLY A 174 9.65 -20.93 10.31
C GLY A 174 8.56 -19.86 10.27
N PHE A 175 8.09 -19.44 11.45
CA PHE A 175 7.08 -18.39 11.60
C PHE A 175 7.71 -17.02 11.39
N GLN A 176 7.12 -16.21 10.51
CA GLN A 176 7.58 -14.87 10.19
C GLN A 176 6.47 -13.87 10.45
N LEU A 177 6.78 -12.79 11.14
CA LEU A 177 5.90 -11.66 11.37
C LEU A 177 6.52 -10.42 10.73
N THR A 178 5.77 -9.77 9.86
CA THR A 178 6.11 -8.49 9.24
C THR A 178 5.12 -7.45 9.76
N THR A 179 5.62 -6.48 10.53
CA THR A 179 4.82 -5.33 10.93
C THR A 179 4.85 -4.27 9.85
N GLU A 180 4.01 -3.24 10.01
CA GLU A 180 4.02 -2.07 9.13
C GLU A 180 5.44 -1.50 8.99
N GLN A 181 5.83 -1.25 7.75
CA GLN A 181 7.10 -0.66 7.35
C GLN A 181 6.85 0.76 6.86
N GLN A 182 7.81 1.65 7.05
CA GLN A 182 7.81 2.93 6.35
C GLN A 182 8.11 2.66 4.89
N LYS A 183 7.17 3.03 4.04
CA LYS A 183 7.34 2.86 2.61
C LYS A 183 8.41 3.83 2.09
N VAL A 184 9.64 3.34 1.94
CA VAL A 184 10.81 4.13 1.52
C VAL A 184 11.02 4.04 0.01
N LEU A 185 10.92 2.86 -0.60
CA LEU A 185 11.14 2.69 -2.05
C LEU A 185 9.87 3.05 -2.81
N HIS A 186 9.91 3.89 -3.84
CA HIS A 186 8.71 4.28 -4.59
C HIS A 186 8.66 3.64 -5.98
N ARG A 187 9.64 3.91 -6.83
CA ARG A 187 9.70 3.38 -8.21
C ARG A 187 11.11 3.34 -8.74
N ILE A 188 11.34 2.42 -9.67
CA ILE A 188 12.52 2.46 -10.53
C ILE A 188 12.25 3.49 -11.63
N ILE A 189 13.22 4.36 -11.90
CA ILE A 189 13.11 5.38 -12.96
C ILE A 189 14.10 5.16 -14.10
N ALA A 190 15.19 4.44 -13.83
CA ALA A 190 16.28 4.20 -14.76
C ALA A 190 17.13 3.02 -14.28
N GLU A 191 17.92 2.45 -15.17
CA GLU A 191 18.96 1.48 -14.88
C GLU A 191 20.21 1.68 -15.74
N ASP A 192 21.36 1.21 -15.26
CA ASP A 192 22.57 1.02 -16.07
C ASP A 192 22.89 -0.48 -16.24
N THR A 193 24.13 -0.80 -16.59
CA THR A 193 24.56 -2.19 -16.77
C THR A 193 24.52 -3.02 -15.49
N GLU A 194 24.65 -2.40 -14.33
CA GLU A 194 24.82 -3.07 -13.03
C GLU A 194 23.65 -2.84 -12.07
N ALA A 195 22.97 -1.69 -12.16
CA ALA A 195 22.05 -1.24 -11.13
C ALA A 195 20.76 -0.60 -11.65
N LEU A 196 19.73 -0.71 -10.82
CA LEU A 196 18.48 0.03 -10.86
C LEU A 196 18.61 1.31 -10.02
N TYR A 197 18.03 2.40 -10.50
CA TYR A 197 17.92 3.67 -9.80
C TYR A 197 16.49 3.89 -9.34
N VAL A 198 16.32 3.96 -8.02
CA VAL A 198 15.03 3.92 -7.35
C VAL A 198 14.77 5.25 -6.65
N GLU A 199 13.67 5.90 -6.98
CA GLU A 199 13.15 7.02 -6.19
C GLU A 199 12.75 6.53 -4.81
N ALA A 200 13.15 7.28 -3.78
CA ALA A 200 12.86 6.96 -2.40
C ALA A 200 12.31 8.16 -1.63
N GLU A 201 11.87 7.92 -0.40
CA GLU A 201 11.38 8.94 0.54
C GLU A 201 12.35 10.14 0.66
N SER A 202 11.80 11.31 1.04
CA SER A 202 12.55 12.55 1.22
C SER A 202 13.31 13.00 -0.04
N ASN A 203 12.76 12.70 -1.23
CA ASN A 203 13.35 13.04 -2.53
C ASN A 203 14.74 12.41 -2.75
N ARG A 204 15.05 11.32 -2.04
CA ARG A 204 16.27 10.55 -2.23
C ARG A 204 16.20 9.71 -3.48
N MET A 205 17.37 9.29 -3.94
CA MET A 205 17.51 8.28 -4.98
C MET A 205 18.53 7.25 -4.55
N LEU A 206 18.17 5.98 -4.68
CA LEU A 206 19.01 4.85 -4.28
C LEU A 206 19.46 4.07 -5.51
N LYS A 207 20.72 3.67 -5.50
CA LYS A 207 21.26 2.66 -6.41
C LYS A 207 21.04 1.28 -5.79
N VAL A 208 20.43 0.37 -6.56
CA VAL A 208 20.13 -1.02 -6.16
C VAL A 208 20.73 -1.95 -7.21
N ASN A 209 21.50 -2.97 -6.81
CA ASN A 209 22.07 -3.92 -7.77
C ASN A 209 20.97 -4.73 -8.47
N LYS A 210 21.17 -5.05 -9.75
CA LYS A 210 20.16 -5.79 -10.55
C LYS A 210 19.95 -7.23 -10.11
N ASP A 211 20.92 -7.84 -9.43
CA ASP A 211 20.78 -9.15 -8.77
C ASP A 211 20.04 -9.06 -7.44
N LEU A 212 19.61 -7.85 -7.05
CA LEU A 212 18.94 -7.51 -5.80
C LEU A 212 19.78 -7.89 -4.56
N ASN A 213 21.09 -8.09 -4.70
CA ASN A 213 21.97 -8.36 -3.56
C ASN A 213 22.64 -7.09 -3.03
N GLY A 214 23.01 -7.12 -1.75
CA GLY A 214 23.55 -5.96 -1.03
C GLY A 214 22.49 -4.94 -0.56
N ALA A 215 23.00 -3.91 0.11
CA ALA A 215 22.19 -2.80 0.62
C ALA A 215 22.08 -1.68 -0.43
N PRO A 216 20.90 -1.08 -0.62
CA PRO A 216 20.73 0.10 -1.48
C PRO A 216 21.57 1.26 -0.97
N SER A 217 22.27 1.94 -1.87
CA SER A 217 23.14 3.07 -1.51
C SER A 217 22.60 4.38 -2.07
N PRO A 218 22.57 5.48 -1.29
CA PRO A 218 22.16 6.78 -1.80
C PRO A 218 23.14 7.31 -2.85
N ILE A 219 22.63 8.06 -3.82
CA ILE A 219 23.45 8.79 -4.79
C ILE A 219 23.39 10.30 -4.54
N ASN A 220 24.42 11.03 -4.95
CA ASN A 220 24.48 12.49 -4.83
C ASN A 220 23.69 13.20 -5.94
N ASP A 221 23.48 14.51 -5.78
CA ASP A 221 22.67 15.32 -6.71
C ASP A 221 23.21 15.35 -8.14
N ARG A 222 24.53 15.30 -8.32
CA ARG A 222 25.16 15.25 -9.65
C ARG A 222 24.80 13.95 -10.38
N ALA A 223 24.89 12.82 -9.68
CA ALA A 223 24.49 11.52 -10.20
C ALA A 223 22.98 11.49 -10.49
N LYS A 224 22.16 12.02 -9.56
CA LYS A 224 20.70 12.14 -9.73
C LYS A 224 20.31 12.89 -11.02
N ALA A 225 20.99 14.00 -11.33
CA ALA A 225 20.74 14.73 -12.58
C ALA A 225 21.01 13.87 -13.83
N GLY A 226 22.09 13.09 -13.83
CA GLY A 226 22.40 12.15 -14.91
C GLY A 226 21.36 11.04 -15.05
N VAL A 227 20.90 10.49 -13.93
CA VAL A 227 19.84 9.47 -13.90
C VAL A 227 18.52 10.02 -14.43
N ASN A 228 18.14 11.25 -14.07
CA ASN A 228 16.92 11.88 -14.59
C ASN A 228 16.98 12.05 -16.13
N GLN A 229 18.14 12.42 -16.69
CA GLN A 229 18.30 12.48 -18.15
C GLN A 229 18.17 11.09 -18.80
N LEU A 230 18.68 10.04 -18.15
CA LEU A 230 18.52 8.67 -18.61
C LEU A 230 17.05 8.22 -18.56
N ALA A 231 16.34 8.54 -17.47
CA ALA A 231 14.92 8.26 -17.29
C ALA A 231 14.08 8.91 -18.41
N GLU A 232 14.30 10.19 -18.72
CA GLU A 232 13.58 10.86 -19.81
C GLU A 232 13.83 10.22 -21.19
N LYS A 233 15.07 9.79 -21.47
CA LYS A 233 15.42 9.09 -22.72
C LYS A 233 14.76 7.72 -22.85
N ARG A 234 14.42 7.08 -21.72
CA ARG A 234 13.80 5.75 -21.73
C ARG A 234 12.28 5.77 -21.86
N LYS A 235 11.62 6.91 -21.61
CA LYS A 235 10.16 6.96 -21.71
C LYS A 235 9.71 6.64 -23.15
N PRO A 236 8.76 5.69 -23.35
CA PRO A 236 8.37 5.25 -24.68
C PRO A 236 7.75 6.34 -25.57
N GLY A 237 8.19 6.47 -26.82
CA GLY A 237 7.63 7.44 -27.77
C GLY A 237 7.96 8.91 -27.43
N VAL A 238 7.14 9.85 -27.93
CA VAL A 238 7.34 11.30 -27.78
C VAL A 238 6.17 11.95 -27.03
N PRO A 239 6.40 13.06 -26.29
CA PRO A 239 5.31 13.79 -25.66
C PRO A 239 4.31 14.37 -26.67
N PHE A 240 3.02 14.28 -26.36
CA PHE A 240 1.97 14.98 -27.10
C PHE A 240 1.88 16.45 -26.64
N ALA A 241 2.46 17.35 -27.41
CA ALA A 241 2.47 18.79 -27.10
C ALA A 241 1.44 19.60 -27.91
N GLY A 242 1.02 19.10 -29.08
CA GLY A 242 0.31 19.88 -30.09
C GLY A 242 1.21 20.97 -30.70
N GLU A 243 0.94 21.36 -31.94
CA GLU A 243 1.61 22.46 -32.63
C GLU A 243 0.82 23.77 -32.42
N PRO A 244 1.41 24.83 -31.83
CA PRO A 244 0.67 26.05 -31.51
C PRO A 244 -0.01 26.75 -32.70
N LYS A 245 0.50 26.54 -33.92
CA LYS A 245 -0.07 27.12 -35.15
C LYS A 245 -1.24 26.31 -35.72
N GLN A 246 -1.47 25.10 -35.21
CA GLN A 246 -2.53 24.21 -35.66
C GLN A 246 -3.68 24.27 -34.66
N THR A 247 -4.70 25.06 -34.99
CA THR A 247 -5.87 25.24 -34.13
C THR A 247 -7.15 24.89 -34.87
N ALA A 248 -8.02 24.13 -34.22
CA ALA A 248 -9.38 23.95 -34.67
C ALA A 248 -10.20 25.23 -34.48
N VAL A 249 -11.20 25.42 -35.31
CA VAL A 249 -12.10 26.58 -35.28
C VAL A 249 -13.53 26.14 -35.05
N ARG A 250 -14.28 26.93 -34.29
CA ARG A 250 -15.72 26.77 -34.15
C ARG A 250 -16.43 27.53 -35.28
N LEU A 251 -17.29 26.84 -36.02
CA LEU A 251 -18.19 27.43 -37.01
C LEU A 251 -19.63 27.02 -36.67
N GLY A 252 -20.39 27.97 -36.13
CA GLY A 252 -21.74 27.70 -35.61
C GLY A 252 -21.71 26.67 -34.49
N ASP A 253 -22.40 25.55 -34.71
CA ASP A 253 -22.56 24.45 -33.76
C ASP A 253 -21.60 23.28 -34.01
N SER A 254 -20.53 23.48 -34.79
CA SER A 254 -19.54 22.43 -35.08
C SER A 254 -18.11 22.95 -34.94
N VAL A 255 -17.19 22.03 -34.67
CA VAL A 255 -15.75 22.28 -34.61
C VAL A 255 -15.09 21.67 -35.84
N TYR A 256 -14.23 22.45 -36.51
CA TYR A 256 -13.54 22.07 -37.73
C TYR A 256 -12.03 22.23 -37.58
N TYR A 257 -11.28 21.39 -38.29
CA TYR A 257 -9.87 21.61 -38.56
C TYR A 257 -9.56 21.22 -40.01
N ASP A 258 -8.88 22.11 -40.75
CA ASP A 258 -8.54 21.89 -42.17
C ASP A 258 -9.75 21.47 -43.04
N ASN A 259 -10.90 22.14 -42.84
CA ASN A 259 -12.19 21.83 -43.48
C ASN A 259 -12.78 20.45 -43.15
N ILE A 260 -12.21 19.71 -42.21
CA ILE A 260 -12.73 18.44 -41.71
C ILE A 260 -13.54 18.75 -40.45
N GLU A 261 -14.81 18.34 -40.43
CA GLU A 261 -15.64 18.41 -39.23
C GLU A 261 -15.14 17.39 -38.20
N LEU A 262 -14.85 17.84 -36.98
CA LEU A 262 -14.37 17.00 -35.89
C LEU A 262 -15.53 16.55 -34.99
N MET A 263 -16.36 17.50 -34.54
CA MET A 263 -17.48 17.22 -33.66
C MET A 263 -18.57 18.28 -33.75
N SER A 264 -19.80 17.86 -33.45
CA SER A 264 -20.93 18.75 -33.19
C SER A 264 -20.93 19.18 -31.72
N LEU A 265 -21.18 20.47 -31.50
CA LEU A 265 -21.36 21.10 -30.19
C LEU A 265 -22.81 21.09 -29.72
N LYS A 266 -23.77 20.67 -30.56
CA LYS A 266 -25.20 20.69 -30.22
C LYS A 266 -25.52 20.05 -28.86
N PRO A 267 -25.02 18.84 -28.52
CA PRO A 267 -25.35 18.23 -27.23
C PRO A 267 -24.87 19.06 -26.03
N ILE A 268 -23.71 19.73 -26.16
CA ILE A 268 -23.14 20.59 -25.11
C ILE A 268 -23.95 21.89 -25.00
N LEU A 269 -24.30 22.49 -26.15
CA LEU A 269 -25.09 23.72 -26.22
C LEU A 269 -26.50 23.54 -25.67
N GLU A 270 -27.18 22.44 -26.01
CA GLU A 270 -28.52 22.12 -25.51
C GLU A 270 -28.51 21.91 -23.99
N LYS A 271 -27.52 21.16 -23.48
CA LYS A 271 -27.34 20.96 -22.04
C LYS A 271 -27.07 22.28 -21.31
N ALA A 272 -26.23 23.14 -21.87
CA ALA A 272 -25.94 24.45 -21.31
C ALA A 272 -27.19 25.35 -21.32
N ALA A 273 -27.93 25.39 -22.43
CA ALA A 273 -29.15 26.17 -22.58
C ALA A 273 -30.19 25.77 -21.52
N ALA A 274 -30.47 24.47 -21.37
CA ALA A 274 -31.43 23.96 -20.38
C ALA A 274 -31.06 24.37 -18.94
N PHE A 275 -29.78 24.38 -18.59
CA PHE A 275 -29.32 24.83 -17.28
C PHE A 275 -29.60 26.33 -17.07
N TYR A 276 -29.17 27.18 -18.00
CA TYR A 276 -29.29 28.64 -17.85
C TYR A 276 -30.74 29.13 -17.97
N GLU A 277 -31.62 28.41 -18.67
CA GLU A 277 -33.07 28.67 -18.64
C GLU A 277 -33.67 28.42 -17.25
N SER A 278 -33.16 27.40 -16.53
CA SER A 278 -33.65 27.04 -15.19
C SER A 278 -32.98 27.78 -14.03
N GLN A 279 -31.79 28.35 -14.25
CA GLN A 279 -30.97 29.03 -13.25
C GLN A 279 -30.64 30.45 -13.73
N THR A 280 -31.64 31.33 -13.69
CA THR A 280 -31.57 32.69 -14.26
C THR A 280 -30.62 33.63 -13.52
N GLU A 281 -30.13 33.22 -12.34
CA GLU A 281 -29.08 33.92 -11.59
C GLU A 281 -27.69 33.82 -12.24
N TYR A 282 -27.47 32.89 -13.18
CA TYR A 282 -26.21 32.73 -13.88
C TYR A 282 -26.29 33.24 -15.33
N GLU A 283 -25.30 34.03 -15.72
CA GLU A 283 -25.13 34.47 -17.10
C GLU A 283 -24.55 33.36 -17.98
N ASN A 284 -25.18 33.10 -19.12
CA ASN A 284 -24.64 32.18 -20.12
C ASN A 284 -23.46 32.82 -20.87
N LYS A 285 -22.24 32.51 -20.41
CA LYS A 285 -20.98 32.96 -21.00
C LYS A 285 -20.52 32.16 -22.23
N GLY A 286 -21.34 31.23 -22.73
CA GLY A 286 -21.03 30.39 -23.89
C GLY A 286 -20.05 29.25 -23.58
N LEU A 287 -19.22 28.91 -24.57
CA LEU A 287 -18.26 27.82 -24.54
C LEU A 287 -16.86 28.34 -24.87
N GLU A 288 -15.84 27.76 -24.23
CA GLU A 288 -14.44 27.97 -24.60
C GLU A 288 -13.91 26.73 -25.33
N LEU A 289 -13.31 26.95 -26.51
CA LEU A 289 -12.68 25.90 -27.32
C LEU A 289 -11.16 26.01 -27.18
N GLN A 290 -10.53 24.90 -26.81
CA GLN A 290 -9.08 24.70 -26.91
C GLN A 290 -8.79 23.48 -27.78
N SER A 291 -7.71 23.52 -28.53
CA SER A 291 -7.29 22.39 -29.36
C SER A 291 -5.79 22.16 -29.29
N LYS A 292 -5.38 20.89 -29.39
CA LYS A 292 -3.99 20.47 -29.59
C LYS A 292 -3.96 19.53 -30.77
N ILE A 293 -3.12 19.83 -31.77
CA ILE A 293 -3.05 19.04 -32.99
C ILE A 293 -1.59 18.72 -33.29
N MET A 294 -1.29 17.44 -33.50
CA MET A 294 0.06 16.94 -33.77
C MET A 294 0.05 16.13 -35.07
N LYS A 295 0.90 16.50 -36.02
CA LYS A 295 1.12 15.66 -37.20
C LYS A 295 1.90 14.40 -36.80
N LEU A 296 1.36 13.24 -37.13
CA LEU A 296 1.99 11.95 -36.86
C LEU A 296 2.87 11.52 -38.04
N ASP A 297 2.39 11.77 -39.25
CA ASP A 297 3.11 11.61 -40.51
C ASP A 297 2.53 12.54 -41.59
N GLY A 298 2.87 12.30 -42.86
CA GLY A 298 2.42 13.13 -43.98
C GLY A 298 0.93 13.06 -44.31
N ARG A 299 0.19 12.10 -43.74
CA ARG A 299 -1.25 11.86 -44.02
C ARG A 299 -2.12 11.79 -42.76
N THR A 300 -1.49 11.65 -41.59
CA THR A 300 -2.15 11.38 -40.32
C THR A 300 -1.83 12.48 -39.32
N ALA A 301 -2.86 13.00 -38.65
CA ALA A 301 -2.72 13.89 -37.50
C ALA A 301 -3.59 13.42 -36.33
N LEU A 302 -3.10 13.67 -35.11
CA LEU A 302 -3.84 13.48 -33.86
C LEU A 302 -4.34 14.83 -33.37
N ALA A 303 -5.65 14.99 -33.24
CA ALA A 303 -6.27 16.19 -32.70
C ALA A 303 -7.00 15.88 -31.39
N VAL A 304 -6.89 16.81 -30.45
CA VAL A 304 -7.59 16.79 -29.17
C VAL A 304 -8.35 18.08 -29.05
N ILE A 305 -9.66 17.98 -28.90
CA ILE A 305 -10.57 19.10 -28.71
C ILE A 305 -11.00 19.13 -27.26
N SER A 306 -10.82 20.28 -26.62
CA SER A 306 -11.25 20.52 -25.24
C SER A 306 -12.30 21.62 -25.23
N ILE A 307 -13.49 21.29 -24.74
CA ILE A 307 -14.59 22.24 -24.63
C ILE A 307 -14.88 22.50 -23.16
N SER A 308 -14.62 23.72 -22.71
CA SER A 308 -15.08 24.19 -21.40
C SER A 308 -16.49 24.74 -21.53
N SER A 309 -17.36 24.31 -20.63
CA SER A 309 -18.75 24.75 -20.51
C SER A 309 -18.99 25.33 -19.11
N PHE A 310 -20.13 25.97 -18.90
CA PHE A 310 -20.48 26.57 -17.60
C PHE A 310 -19.40 27.56 -17.08
N LEU A 311 -18.95 28.48 -17.94
CA LEU A 311 -17.84 29.41 -17.65
C LEU A 311 -18.11 30.43 -16.52
N HIS A 312 -19.29 30.39 -15.90
CA HIS A 312 -19.54 31.08 -14.63
C HIS A 312 -18.81 30.40 -13.45
N ILE A 313 -18.49 29.11 -13.57
CA ILE A 313 -17.66 28.38 -12.61
C ILE A 313 -16.18 28.71 -12.88
N PRO A 314 -15.45 29.29 -11.92
CA PRO A 314 -14.06 29.67 -12.12
C PRO A 314 -13.13 28.45 -12.19
N ALA A 315 -12.05 28.57 -12.96
CA ALA A 315 -10.98 27.59 -12.98
C ALA A 315 -10.39 27.37 -11.58
N PRO A 316 -9.95 26.15 -11.22
CA PRO A 316 -9.84 24.96 -12.07
C PRO A 316 -11.11 24.09 -12.10
N TYR A 317 -12.24 24.56 -11.57
CA TYR A 317 -13.47 23.75 -11.44
C TYR A 317 -14.41 23.86 -12.64
N THR A 318 -14.06 24.69 -13.63
CA THR A 318 -14.82 24.84 -14.87
C THR A 318 -14.95 23.47 -15.55
N PRO A 319 -16.18 22.96 -15.76
CA PRO A 319 -16.38 21.68 -16.41
C PRO A 319 -15.84 21.68 -17.85
N TYR A 320 -15.05 20.68 -18.19
CA TYR A 320 -14.54 20.48 -19.54
C TYR A 320 -14.76 19.05 -20.03
N THR A 321 -14.79 18.89 -21.35
CA THR A 321 -14.82 17.59 -22.04
C THR A 321 -13.65 17.53 -23.02
N HIS A 322 -13.05 16.35 -23.16
CA HIS A 322 -11.98 16.09 -24.10
C HIS A 322 -12.43 15.05 -25.12
N GLU A 323 -12.25 15.36 -26.39
CA GLU A 323 -12.50 14.43 -27.49
C GLU A 323 -11.24 14.30 -28.34
N THR A 324 -10.81 13.06 -28.58
CA THR A 324 -9.58 12.77 -29.32
C THR A 324 -9.92 12.17 -30.68
N PHE A 325 -9.28 12.66 -31.74
CA PHE A 325 -9.53 12.25 -33.12
C PHE A 325 -8.23 11.92 -33.86
N ILE A 326 -8.28 10.90 -34.70
CA ILE A 326 -7.33 10.74 -35.81
C ILE A 326 -7.94 11.37 -37.05
N LEU A 327 -7.19 12.30 -37.64
CA LEU A 327 -7.43 12.80 -38.98
C LEU A 327 -6.55 12.02 -39.95
N ARG A 328 -7.17 11.34 -40.90
CA ARG A 328 -6.45 10.60 -41.94
C ARG A 328 -7.25 10.63 -43.23
N ASP A 329 -6.57 10.90 -44.34
CA ASP A 329 -7.14 10.89 -45.69
C ASP A 329 -8.45 11.71 -45.80
N GLY A 330 -8.49 12.89 -45.16
CA GLY A 330 -9.63 13.82 -45.20
C GLY A 330 -10.80 13.47 -44.27
N LYS A 331 -10.64 12.46 -43.40
CA LYS A 331 -11.68 12.04 -42.45
C LYS A 331 -11.19 12.13 -41.01
N ALA A 332 -12.05 12.61 -40.12
CA ALA A 332 -11.85 12.50 -38.67
C ALA A 332 -12.53 11.23 -38.12
N SER A 333 -11.82 10.50 -37.26
CA SER A 333 -12.35 9.33 -36.55
C SER A 333 -12.05 9.47 -35.06
N PRO A 334 -13.04 9.33 -34.16
CA PRO A 334 -12.81 9.39 -32.72
C PRO A 334 -11.92 8.23 -32.28
N VAL A 335 -11.02 8.50 -31.34
CA VAL A 335 -10.12 7.49 -30.78
C VAL A 335 -10.82 6.77 -29.62
N PRO A 336 -11.05 5.45 -29.70
CA PRO A 336 -11.72 4.70 -28.65
C PRO A 336 -10.92 4.73 -27.34
N ASP A 337 -11.64 4.57 -26.22
CA ASP A 337 -11.14 4.56 -24.83
C ASP A 337 -10.48 5.85 -24.32
N LEU A 338 -10.03 6.76 -25.19
CA LEU A 338 -9.35 8.00 -24.80
C LEU A 338 -10.33 9.11 -24.43
N THR A 339 -10.67 9.19 -23.14
CA THR A 339 -11.56 10.24 -22.59
C THR A 339 -10.81 11.41 -21.96
N GLN A 340 -9.48 11.40 -22.03
CA GLN A 340 -8.59 12.38 -21.43
C GLN A 340 -7.50 12.77 -22.43
N VAL A 341 -6.76 13.84 -22.13
CA VAL A 341 -5.73 14.35 -23.04
C VAL A 341 -4.58 13.34 -23.16
N PRO A 342 -4.26 12.86 -24.38
CA PRO A 342 -3.07 12.06 -24.63
C PRO A 342 -1.81 12.72 -24.08
N THR A 343 -0.92 11.93 -23.50
CA THR A 343 0.39 12.40 -23.00
C THR A 343 1.52 12.01 -23.94
N ARG A 344 1.39 10.88 -24.65
CA ARG A 344 2.45 10.34 -25.50
C ARG A 344 1.93 9.66 -26.76
N VAL A 345 2.78 9.67 -27.77
CA VAL A 345 2.59 8.91 -29.01
C VAL A 345 3.84 8.07 -29.27
N VAL A 346 3.67 6.77 -29.50
CA VAL A 346 4.74 5.86 -29.91
C VAL A 346 4.54 5.50 -31.37
N ARG A 347 5.52 5.78 -32.22
CA ARG A 347 5.51 5.40 -33.64
C ARG A 347 6.21 4.06 -33.81
N ASN A 348 5.54 3.12 -34.48
CA ASN A 348 6.10 1.80 -34.78
C ASN A 348 6.72 1.77 -36.19
N THR A 349 7.50 0.72 -36.46
CA THR A 349 8.24 0.55 -37.72
C THR A 349 7.34 0.22 -38.90
N ASP A 350 6.16 -0.36 -38.67
CA ASP A 350 5.15 -0.66 -39.69
C ASP A 350 4.26 0.55 -40.05
N GLY A 351 4.47 1.69 -39.39
CA GLY A 351 3.67 2.90 -39.58
C GLY A 351 2.42 2.99 -38.70
N SER A 352 2.19 2.02 -37.81
CA SER A 352 1.17 2.13 -36.76
C SER A 352 1.63 3.07 -35.62
N PHE A 353 0.66 3.52 -34.82
CA PHE A 353 0.89 4.42 -33.69
C PHE A 353 0.15 3.98 -32.45
N TRP A 354 0.85 3.97 -31.31
CA TRP A 354 0.22 3.91 -30.00
C TRP A 354 -0.03 5.31 -29.47
N ILE A 355 -1.20 5.53 -28.90
CA ILE A 355 -1.62 6.81 -28.33
C ILE A 355 -1.97 6.55 -26.86
N ALA A 356 -1.16 7.09 -25.96
CA ALA A 356 -1.31 6.88 -24.53
C ALA A 356 -1.76 8.17 -23.83
N SER A 357 -2.70 8.01 -22.90
CA SER A 357 -3.04 8.99 -21.88
C SER A 357 -2.57 8.42 -20.55
N GLU A 358 -1.36 8.78 -20.15
CA GLU A 358 -0.77 8.26 -18.92
C GLU A 358 -1.44 8.93 -17.72
N ALA A 359 -1.76 8.11 -16.73
CA ALA A 359 -2.36 8.56 -15.50
C ALA A 359 -1.32 9.24 -14.60
N ALA A 360 -1.69 10.35 -13.97
CA ALA A 360 -0.77 11.12 -13.13
C ALA A 360 -0.31 10.33 -11.90
N ASP A 361 1.00 10.33 -11.64
CA ASP A 361 1.61 9.61 -10.50
C ASP A 361 0.99 9.90 -9.14
N ARG A 362 0.50 11.13 -8.95
CA ARG A 362 -0.13 11.61 -7.73
C ARG A 362 -1.47 12.21 -8.06
N MET A 363 -2.48 11.83 -7.29
CA MET A 363 -3.82 12.39 -7.42
C MET A 363 -3.97 13.58 -6.47
N THR A 364 -4.36 14.71 -7.04
CA THR A 364 -4.87 15.89 -6.36
C THR A 364 -6.23 16.26 -6.95
N SER A 365 -6.93 17.22 -6.35
CA SER A 365 -8.15 17.79 -6.93
C SER A 365 -7.97 18.45 -8.30
N ARG A 366 -6.73 18.60 -8.78
CA ARG A 366 -6.36 19.23 -10.06
C ARG A 366 -5.71 18.24 -11.04
N THR A 367 -5.86 16.94 -10.81
CA THR A 367 -5.24 15.91 -11.65
C THR A 367 -5.87 15.91 -13.04
N PRO A 368 -5.10 16.17 -14.12
CA PRO A 368 -5.67 16.21 -15.47
C PRO A 368 -6.05 14.81 -15.97
N ASN A 369 -5.16 13.83 -15.79
CA ASN A 369 -5.37 12.45 -16.22
C ASN A 369 -5.43 11.52 -15.00
N VAL A 370 -6.63 11.09 -14.65
CA VAL A 370 -6.91 10.16 -13.55
C VAL A 370 -6.79 8.69 -13.96
N TYR A 371 -7.04 8.35 -15.23
CA TYR A 371 -6.93 6.99 -15.76
C TYR A 371 -5.78 6.80 -16.72
N GLY A 372 -5.22 5.59 -16.76
CA GLY A 372 -4.23 5.16 -17.73
C GLY A 372 -4.94 4.57 -18.95
N GLN A 373 -4.89 5.25 -20.09
CA GLN A 373 -5.62 4.83 -21.29
C GLN A 373 -4.70 4.65 -22.48
N LEU A 374 -4.97 3.65 -23.30
CA LEU A 374 -4.16 3.30 -24.46
C LEU A 374 -5.05 2.97 -25.66
N ALA A 375 -4.68 3.51 -26.81
CA ALA A 375 -5.26 3.17 -28.10
C ALA A 375 -4.18 2.85 -29.13
N LEU A 376 -4.55 2.04 -30.13
CA LEU A 376 -3.73 1.71 -31.30
C LEU A 376 -4.40 2.27 -32.55
N LEU A 377 -3.65 3.03 -33.35
CA LEU A 377 -3.92 3.23 -34.77
C LEU A 377 -3.04 2.24 -35.54
N ASP A 378 -3.62 1.16 -36.06
CA ASP A 378 -2.84 0.16 -36.79
C ASP A 378 -2.40 0.65 -38.18
N ALA A 379 -1.52 -0.11 -38.84
CA ALA A 379 -0.97 0.26 -40.15
C ALA A 379 -2.05 0.38 -41.25
N SER A 380 -3.20 -0.30 -41.09
CA SER A 380 -4.34 -0.20 -42.01
C SER A 380 -5.16 1.08 -41.83
N GLY A 381 -4.95 1.78 -40.70
CA GLY A 381 -5.71 2.97 -40.32
C GLY A 381 -6.92 2.67 -39.42
N GLN A 382 -7.06 1.43 -38.93
CA GLN A 382 -8.11 1.08 -37.97
C GLN A 382 -7.68 1.44 -36.56
N LEU A 383 -8.65 1.93 -35.77
CA LEU A 383 -8.47 2.32 -34.38
C LEU A 383 -8.96 1.23 -33.43
N HIS A 384 -8.17 0.92 -32.41
CA HIS A 384 -8.46 -0.07 -31.38
C HIS A 384 -8.29 0.54 -29.98
N GLY A 385 -9.30 0.37 -29.13
CA GLY A 385 -9.24 0.76 -27.72
C GLY A 385 -8.67 -0.40 -26.89
N MET A 386 -7.53 -0.19 -26.24
CA MET A 386 -6.83 -1.29 -25.56
C MET A 386 -7.35 -1.56 -24.15
N ASN A 387 -7.89 -0.55 -23.46
CA ASN A 387 -8.50 -0.73 -22.15
C ASN A 387 -9.70 -1.68 -22.26
N THR A 388 -10.59 -1.40 -23.22
CA THR A 388 -11.75 -2.25 -23.51
C THR A 388 -11.31 -3.64 -23.96
N LYS A 389 -10.31 -3.74 -24.84
CA LYS A 389 -9.81 -5.03 -25.35
C LYS A 389 -9.20 -5.91 -24.25
N LEU A 390 -8.44 -5.34 -23.33
CA LEU A 390 -7.83 -6.06 -22.22
C LEU A 390 -8.79 -6.29 -21.04
N GLY A 391 -9.91 -5.55 -20.99
CA GLY A 391 -10.80 -5.56 -19.84
C GLY A 391 -10.21 -4.87 -18.60
N GLU A 392 -9.29 -3.92 -18.80
CA GLU A 392 -8.55 -3.22 -17.75
C GLU A 392 -8.97 -1.75 -17.70
N LYS A 393 -9.23 -1.21 -16.51
CA LYS A 393 -9.57 0.22 -16.37
C LYS A 393 -8.37 1.12 -16.59
N ASP A 394 -7.20 0.69 -16.15
CA ASP A 394 -5.95 1.43 -16.23
C ASP A 394 -4.86 0.61 -16.92
N ILE A 395 -4.11 1.28 -17.80
CA ILE A 395 -2.95 0.75 -18.49
C ILE A 395 -1.78 1.72 -18.28
N ASP A 396 -0.68 1.24 -17.68
CA ASP A 396 0.59 1.96 -17.62
C ASP A 396 1.50 1.51 -18.78
N LEU A 397 2.04 2.49 -19.50
CA LEU A 397 3.01 2.27 -20.58
C LEU A 397 4.41 2.11 -20.00
N LEU A 398 5.02 0.92 -20.13
CA LEU A 398 6.31 0.63 -19.49
C LEU A 398 7.49 0.68 -20.46
N ALA A 399 7.37 0.04 -21.61
CA ALA A 399 8.42 0.00 -22.64
C ALA A 399 7.84 -0.12 -24.04
N SER A 400 8.59 0.37 -25.03
CA SER A 400 8.35 0.14 -26.45
C SER A 400 9.55 -0.53 -27.09
N THR A 401 9.30 -1.56 -27.88
CA THR A 401 10.27 -2.32 -28.67
C THR A 401 9.86 -2.30 -30.14
N ALA A 402 10.67 -2.89 -31.03
CA ALA A 402 10.36 -2.91 -32.46
C ALA A 402 9.12 -3.77 -32.80
N ASP A 403 8.79 -4.73 -31.95
CA ASP A 403 7.67 -5.66 -32.09
C ASP A 403 6.39 -5.22 -31.35
N GLY A 404 6.46 -4.20 -30.49
CA GLY A 404 5.27 -3.74 -29.76
C GLY A 404 5.53 -2.97 -28.47
N LEU A 405 4.58 -3.08 -27.55
CA LEU A 405 4.63 -2.46 -26.23
C LEU A 405 4.67 -3.50 -25.13
N THR A 406 5.35 -3.18 -24.04
CA THR A 406 5.11 -3.82 -22.74
C THR A 406 4.32 -2.86 -21.85
N VAL A 407 3.21 -3.34 -21.32
CA VAL A 407 2.27 -2.55 -20.51
C VAL A 407 1.86 -3.28 -19.24
N LYS A 408 1.39 -2.52 -18.25
CA LYS A 408 0.76 -3.06 -17.04
C LYS A 408 -0.73 -2.70 -17.03
N GLY A 409 -1.61 -3.70 -16.98
CA GLY A 409 -3.05 -3.56 -16.79
C GLY A 409 -3.47 -3.77 -15.33
N TYR A 410 -4.40 -2.95 -14.86
CA TYR A 410 -4.98 -3.01 -13.51
C TYR A 410 -6.31 -2.25 -13.44
N SER A 411 -7.09 -2.46 -12.37
CA SER A 411 -8.46 -1.92 -12.28
C SER A 411 -8.83 -1.22 -10.96
N ASP A 412 -7.90 -1.14 -10.02
CA ASP A 412 -8.16 -0.69 -8.63
C ASP A 412 -7.35 0.57 -8.21
N ARG A 413 -6.96 1.41 -9.17
CA ARG A 413 -6.14 2.63 -8.93
C ARG A 413 -6.59 3.48 -7.73
N PHE A 414 -7.90 3.65 -7.53
CA PHE A 414 -8.46 4.54 -6.51
C PHE A 414 -8.44 3.98 -5.08
N LYS A 415 -8.28 2.67 -4.89
CA LYS A 415 -8.09 2.12 -3.54
C LYS A 415 -6.73 2.52 -2.94
N ALA A 416 -5.80 2.94 -3.80
CA ALA A 416 -4.43 3.31 -3.47
C ALA A 416 -4.17 4.83 -3.50
N TYR A 417 -5.15 5.67 -3.14
CA TYR A 417 -5.06 7.15 -3.24
C TYR A 417 -3.87 7.75 -2.46
N THR A 418 -3.35 7.03 -1.48
CA THR A 418 -2.03 7.27 -0.90
C THR A 418 -1.25 5.96 -0.88
N ASP A 419 0.05 6.00 -1.19
CA ASP A 419 0.98 4.87 -0.98
C ASP A 419 1.00 4.40 0.51
N SER A 420 0.31 5.12 1.40
CA SER A 420 0.27 4.93 2.85
C SER A 420 -0.93 4.13 3.37
N PHE A 421 -1.89 3.74 2.52
CA PHE A 421 -3.12 3.09 2.99
C PHE A 421 -3.62 1.93 2.11
N ILE A 422 -2.71 1.19 1.48
CA ILE A 422 -3.06 -0.14 0.94
C ILE A 422 -2.87 -1.14 2.09
N PRO A 423 -3.93 -1.78 2.59
CA PRO A 423 -3.79 -2.85 3.59
C PRO A 423 -2.84 -3.93 3.08
N LEU A 424 -1.95 -4.45 3.93
CA LEU A 424 -0.95 -5.47 3.57
C LEU A 424 -1.57 -6.76 2.97
N ASP A 425 -2.87 -6.94 3.14
CA ASP A 425 -3.67 -8.09 2.72
C ASP A 425 -4.60 -7.82 1.53
N ALA A 426 -4.55 -6.62 0.93
CA ALA A 426 -5.37 -6.33 -0.24
C ALA A 426 -5.07 -7.34 -1.37
N GLU A 427 -6.10 -8.06 -1.83
CA GLU A 427 -6.00 -9.00 -2.96
C GLU A 427 -5.92 -8.28 -4.31
N GLU A 428 -4.95 -7.39 -4.46
CA GLU A 428 -4.69 -6.71 -5.72
C GLU A 428 -3.96 -7.64 -6.69
N ARG A 429 -4.27 -7.48 -7.97
CA ARG A 429 -3.62 -8.23 -9.05
C ARG A 429 -3.37 -7.28 -10.20
N GLU A 430 -2.12 -7.21 -10.62
CA GLU A 430 -1.68 -6.44 -11.79
C GLU A 430 -1.14 -7.40 -12.84
N THR A 431 -1.57 -7.23 -14.09
CA THR A 431 -1.16 -8.11 -15.18
C THR A 431 -0.23 -7.36 -16.12
N TYR A 432 0.87 -8.00 -16.50
CA TYR A 432 1.85 -7.45 -17.43
C TYR A 432 1.65 -8.12 -18.78
N TYR A 433 1.47 -7.31 -19.82
CA TYR A 433 1.19 -7.75 -21.18
C TYR A 433 2.26 -7.26 -22.14
N HIS A 434 2.57 -8.07 -23.14
CA HIS A 434 3.12 -7.61 -24.41
C HIS A 434 1.96 -7.40 -25.39
N LEU A 435 1.94 -6.26 -26.08
CA LEU A 435 0.99 -5.95 -27.15
C LEU A 435 1.77 -5.83 -28.45
N ASP A 436 1.51 -6.71 -29.42
CA ASP A 436 2.16 -6.63 -30.73
C ASP A 436 1.65 -5.44 -31.57
N LEU A 437 2.22 -5.24 -32.76
CA LEU A 437 1.85 -4.12 -33.65
C LEU A 437 0.38 -4.14 -34.15
N LEU A 438 -0.31 -5.28 -34.03
CA LEU A 438 -1.74 -5.43 -34.32
C LEU A 438 -2.61 -5.32 -33.05
N GLY A 439 -1.97 -5.00 -31.93
CA GLY A 439 -2.57 -4.93 -30.61
C GLY A 439 -3.00 -6.27 -30.06
N LYS A 440 -2.49 -7.39 -30.58
CA LYS A 440 -2.73 -8.71 -29.99
C LYS A 440 -1.91 -8.83 -28.71
N GLU A 441 -2.58 -9.28 -27.65
CA GLU A 441 -2.00 -9.41 -26.34
C GLU A 441 -1.34 -10.77 -26.11
N THR A 442 -0.20 -10.74 -25.41
CA THR A 442 0.44 -11.89 -24.79
C THR A 442 0.63 -11.56 -23.32
N ARG A 443 -0.02 -12.32 -22.44
CA ARG A 443 0.19 -12.18 -20.99
C ARG A 443 1.59 -12.67 -20.62
N LEU A 444 2.40 -11.80 -20.03
CA LEU A 444 3.76 -12.09 -19.59
C LEU A 444 3.75 -12.58 -18.15
N PHE A 445 3.20 -11.78 -17.23
CA PHE A 445 3.21 -12.07 -15.79
C PHE A 445 1.93 -11.63 -15.11
N LEU A 446 1.66 -12.24 -13.95
CA LEU A 446 0.66 -11.79 -12.99
C LEU A 446 1.36 -11.50 -11.68
N TYR A 447 1.32 -10.24 -11.24
CA TYR A 447 1.79 -9.85 -9.93
C TYR A 447 0.64 -9.94 -8.94
N LYS A 448 0.83 -10.72 -7.87
CA LYS A 448 -0.10 -10.80 -6.74
C LYS A 448 0.25 -9.69 -5.76
N GLY A 449 -0.43 -8.57 -5.87
CA GLY A 449 -0.21 -7.34 -5.12
C GLY A 449 -0.31 -6.12 -6.02
N ALA A 450 0.07 -4.98 -5.45
CA ALA A 450 0.08 -3.68 -6.10
C ALA A 450 1.54 -3.20 -6.25
N GLY A 451 1.91 -2.69 -7.42
CA GLY A 451 3.28 -2.28 -7.66
C GLY A 451 3.46 -1.22 -8.73
N ARG A 452 4.65 -0.64 -8.77
CA ARG A 452 5.11 0.20 -9.89
C ARG A 452 6.03 -0.65 -10.76
N GLY A 453 5.56 -0.94 -11.97
CA GLY A 453 6.28 -1.72 -12.97
C GLY A 453 7.40 -0.92 -13.62
N TYR A 454 8.47 -1.62 -13.99
CA TYR A 454 9.59 -1.08 -14.76
C TYR A 454 10.13 -2.14 -15.70
N VAL A 455 10.44 -1.77 -16.94
CA VAL A 455 11.05 -2.70 -17.91
C VAL A 455 12.43 -2.18 -18.24
N ASP A 456 13.44 -3.01 -18.02
CA ASP A 456 14.82 -2.63 -18.31
C ASP A 456 15.17 -2.82 -19.79
N SER A 457 16.35 -2.34 -20.20
CA SER A 457 16.86 -2.45 -21.57
C SER A 457 17.07 -3.87 -22.09
N LYS A 458 17.01 -4.90 -21.23
CA LYS A 458 17.05 -6.31 -21.60
C LYS A 458 15.66 -6.96 -21.58
N GLY A 459 14.61 -6.21 -21.27
CA GLY A 459 13.25 -6.73 -21.17
C GLY A 459 12.92 -7.40 -19.83
N HIS A 460 13.76 -7.23 -18.80
CA HIS A 460 13.40 -7.68 -17.44
C HIS A 460 12.30 -6.81 -16.87
N ILE A 461 11.29 -7.44 -16.27
CA ILE A 461 10.13 -6.75 -15.69
C ILE A 461 10.29 -6.72 -14.18
N TYR A 462 10.59 -5.53 -13.66
CA TYR A 462 10.70 -5.28 -12.24
C TYR A 462 9.43 -4.66 -11.68
N VAL A 463 9.12 -4.96 -10.43
CA VAL A 463 8.03 -4.37 -9.67
C VAL A 463 8.55 -3.85 -8.36
N VAL A 464 8.38 -2.55 -8.12
CA VAL A 464 8.50 -1.97 -6.78
C VAL A 464 7.15 -2.12 -6.11
N ASP A 465 7.07 -2.95 -5.08
CA ASP A 465 5.85 -3.20 -4.31
C ASP A 465 5.32 -1.89 -3.70
N ARG A 466 4.00 -1.70 -3.54
CA ARG A 466 3.47 -0.46 -2.93
C ARG A 466 3.33 -0.52 -1.40
N GLN A 467 3.24 -1.71 -0.81
CA GLN A 467 2.99 -1.88 0.62
C GLN A 467 4.28 -2.05 1.42
N VAL A 468 5.28 -2.73 0.84
CA VAL A 468 6.55 -3.01 1.51
C VAL A 468 7.74 -2.54 0.67
N ASN A 469 8.90 -2.42 1.29
CA ASN A 469 10.16 -2.06 0.65
C ASN A 469 10.75 -3.25 -0.14
N ARG A 470 9.98 -3.77 -1.10
CA ARG A 470 10.34 -4.93 -1.92
C ARG A 470 10.48 -4.53 -3.39
N ILE A 471 11.51 -5.08 -4.03
CA ILE A 471 11.63 -5.10 -5.48
C ILE A 471 11.63 -6.56 -5.91
N SER A 472 10.82 -6.87 -6.93
CA SER A 472 10.72 -8.20 -7.54
C SER A 472 11.07 -8.10 -9.02
N ASP A 473 12.01 -8.90 -9.49
CA ASP A 473 12.23 -9.17 -10.91
C ASP A 473 11.34 -10.36 -11.30
N LEU A 474 10.23 -10.08 -11.98
CA LEU A 474 9.29 -11.10 -12.41
C LEU A 474 9.90 -12.03 -13.47
N THR A 475 10.86 -11.54 -14.25
CA THR A 475 11.50 -12.31 -15.32
C THR A 475 12.44 -13.37 -14.77
N SER A 476 13.22 -13.05 -13.73
CA SER A 476 14.12 -14.02 -13.08
C SER A 476 13.47 -14.77 -11.91
N GLY A 477 12.34 -14.28 -11.40
CA GLY A 477 11.69 -14.77 -10.18
C GLY A 477 12.40 -14.34 -8.90
N GLN A 478 13.43 -13.49 -8.99
CA GLN A 478 14.13 -12.96 -7.82
C GLN A 478 13.32 -11.86 -7.16
N SER A 479 13.36 -11.82 -5.83
CA SER A 479 12.71 -10.76 -5.06
C SER A 479 13.50 -10.50 -3.79
N ARG A 480 13.59 -9.23 -3.41
CA ARG A 480 14.17 -8.83 -2.13
C ARG A 480 13.34 -7.75 -1.48
N MET A 481 13.07 -7.95 -0.19
CA MET A 481 12.60 -6.93 0.71
C MET A 481 13.78 -6.40 1.52
N TRP A 482 13.82 -5.07 1.70
CA TRP A 482 14.72 -4.40 2.63
C TRP A 482 13.90 -3.81 3.76
N TRP A 483 14.36 -3.94 5.01
CA TRP A 483 13.68 -3.37 6.17
C TRP A 483 13.94 -1.86 6.27
N ASP A 484 13.08 -1.13 6.99
CA ASP A 484 13.24 0.32 7.18
C ASP A 484 14.65 0.69 7.69
N TYR A 485 15.17 -0.10 8.63
CA TYR A 485 16.49 0.08 9.21
C TYR A 485 17.65 -0.22 8.24
N GLU A 486 17.40 -0.94 7.14
CA GLU A 486 18.39 -1.13 6.07
C GLU A 486 18.41 0.04 5.08
N LEU A 487 17.34 0.83 5.01
CA LEU A 487 17.16 1.91 4.04
C LEU A 487 17.36 3.31 4.64
N LYS A 488 17.25 3.43 5.96
CA LYS A 488 17.50 4.67 6.70
C LYS A 488 18.95 4.69 7.20
N PRO A 489 19.79 5.64 6.74
CA PRO A 489 21.15 5.81 7.25
C PRO A 489 21.19 6.39 8.66
#